data_AF-A0A3B0V1G7-F1
#
_entry.id   AF-A0A3B0V1G7-F1
#
_cell.length_a   1.000
_cell.length_b   1.000
_cell.length_c   1.000
_cell.angle_alpha   90.00
_cell.angle_beta   90.00
_cell.angle_gamma   90.00
#
_symmetry.space_group_name_H-M   'P 1'
#
loop_
_entity.id
_entity.type
_entity.pdbx_description
1 polymer ?
#
loop_
_entity_poly.entity_id
_entity_poly.type
_entity_poly.pdbx_seq_one_letter_code
_entity_poly.pdbx_strand_id
1 'polypeptide(L)'
;MKQIIINGDVMKDEYDLSKMKSRPNPYAKRLKKQVTLRVSGDVIDYFKTMAEETGIPYQSLINFYLVDCVNSKKKLQMSWVSSM
;
A
#
# COMPACT_ATOMS: atom_id res chain seq x y z
N MET A 1 5.60 -40.74 8.28
CA MET A 1 5.92 -39.39 7.75
C MET A 1 7.22 -38.96 8.43
N LYS A 2 8.26 -38.57 7.68
CA LYS A 2 9.58 -38.24 8.27
C LYS A 2 9.55 -36.78 8.75
N GLN A 3 9.85 -36.55 10.04
CA GLN A 3 10.05 -35.21 10.58
C GLN A 3 11.22 -34.52 9.87
N ILE A 4 10.99 -33.26 9.48
CA ILE A 4 11.98 -32.43 8.78
C ILE A 4 12.96 -31.88 9.83
N ILE A 5 14.25 -32.22 9.68
CA ILE A 5 15.33 -31.71 10.53
C ILE A 5 15.90 -30.47 9.85
N ILE A 6 15.89 -29.33 10.55
CA ILE A 6 16.50 -28.08 10.07
C ILE A 6 17.56 -27.68 11.11
N ASN A 7 18.83 -27.59 10.70
CA ASN A 7 19.96 -27.19 11.55
C ASN A 7 20.10 -27.98 12.88
N GLY A 8 19.76 -29.27 12.88
CA GLY A 8 19.93 -30.14 14.05
C GLY A 8 18.80 -30.10 15.08
N ASP A 9 17.71 -29.36 14.82
CA ASP A 9 16.51 -29.36 15.67
C ASP A 9 15.30 -29.93 14.91
N VAL A 10 14.49 -30.74 15.59
CA VAL A 10 13.32 -31.41 14.99
C VAL A 10 12.16 -30.42 14.98
N MET A 11 11.66 -30.07 13.79
CA MET A 11 10.49 -29.22 13.69
C MET A 11 9.28 -29.95 14.29
N LYS A 12 8.61 -29.32 15.25
CA LYS A 12 7.45 -29.90 15.93
C LYS A 12 6.24 -29.88 14.99
N ASP A 13 5.38 -30.89 15.11
CA ASP A 13 4.13 -30.95 14.34
C ASP A 13 3.20 -29.78 14.71
N GLU A 14 3.25 -29.32 15.96
CA GLU A 14 2.50 -28.16 16.45
C GLU A 14 3.34 -27.28 17.38
N TYR A 15 3.14 -25.95 17.26
CA TYR A 15 3.79 -24.94 18.08
C TYR A 15 2.76 -24.19 18.93
N ASP A 16 2.98 -24.16 20.26
CA ASP A 16 2.20 -23.34 21.18
C ASP A 16 2.64 -21.87 21.10
N LEU A 17 1.91 -21.09 20.31
CA LEU A 17 2.16 -19.66 20.07
C LEU A 17 2.09 -18.81 21.34
N SER A 18 1.40 -19.28 22.39
CA SER A 18 1.21 -18.55 23.65
C SER A 18 2.52 -18.44 24.46
N LYS A 19 3.41 -19.43 24.30
CA LYS A 19 4.73 -19.47 24.97
C LYS A 19 5.84 -18.85 24.13
N MET A 20 5.54 -18.44 22.90
CA MET A 20 6.52 -17.90 21.97
C MET A 20 6.78 -16.42 22.25
N LYS A 21 8.05 -16.00 22.21
CA LYS A 21 8.42 -14.59 22.32
C LYS A 21 7.95 -13.83 21.08
N SER A 22 6.86 -13.08 21.21
CA SER A 22 6.35 -12.24 20.14
C SER A 22 7.38 -11.16 19.77
N ARG A 23 7.71 -11.07 18.49
CA ARG A 23 8.54 -10.01 17.91
C ARG A 23 7.67 -9.23 16.93
N PRO A 24 7.62 -7.89 17.02
CA PRO A 24 6.86 -7.09 16.08
C PRO A 24 7.40 -7.30 14.66
N ASN A 25 6.48 -7.55 13.71
CA ASN A 25 6.85 -7.76 12.31
C ASN A 25 7.53 -6.47 11.78
N PRO A 26 8.81 -6.52 11.35
CA PRO A 26 9.52 -5.36 10.82
C PRO A 26 8.84 -4.76 9.57
N TYR A 27 8.04 -5.55 8.85
CA TYR A 27 7.28 -5.14 7.68
C TYR A 27 5.90 -4.56 7.99
N ALA A 28 5.46 -4.57 9.26
CA ALA A 28 4.15 -4.05 9.65
C ALA A 28 3.96 -2.59 9.22
N LYS A 29 5.05 -1.79 9.22
CA LYS A 29 5.04 -0.39 8.76
C LYS A 29 4.79 -0.23 7.26
N ARG A 30 4.98 -1.28 6.46
CA ARG A 30 4.81 -1.28 4.99
C ARG A 30 3.44 -1.80 4.57
N LEU A 31 2.58 -2.16 5.53
CA LEU A 31 1.22 -2.60 5.24
C LEU A 31 0.42 -1.43 4.66
N LYS A 32 -0.39 -1.74 3.64
CA LYS A 32 -1.29 -0.76 3.05
C LYS A 32 -2.26 -0.28 4.11
N LYS A 33 -2.33 1.04 4.30
CA LYS A 33 -3.33 1.67 5.15
C LYS A 33 -4.56 1.99 4.30
N GLN A 34 -5.71 1.43 4.65
CA GLN A 34 -6.97 1.81 4.01
C GLN A 34 -7.32 3.24 4.40
N VAL A 35 -7.64 4.07 3.39
CA VAL A 35 -8.04 5.46 3.57
C VAL A 35 -9.27 5.75 2.73
N THR A 36 -10.20 6.52 3.27
CA THR A 36 -11.35 7.05 2.53
C THR A 36 -11.05 8.47 2.12
N LEU A 37 -10.99 8.74 0.81
CA LEU A 37 -10.70 10.05 0.24
C LEU A 37 -11.91 10.51 -0.59
N ARG A 38 -12.34 11.75 -0.41
CA ARG A 38 -13.31 12.38 -1.31
C ARG A 38 -12.59 12.91 -2.53
N VAL A 39 -13.05 12.50 -3.71
CA VAL A 39 -12.48 12.87 -5.01
C VAL A 39 -13.67 13.26 -5.91
N SER A 40 -13.51 14.27 -6.76
CA SER A 40 -14.55 14.65 -7.73
C SER A 40 -14.75 13.55 -8.78
N GLY A 41 -15.96 13.49 -9.36
CA GLY A 41 -16.31 12.51 -10.40
C GLY A 41 -15.38 12.60 -11.61
N ASP A 42 -15.13 13.81 -12.10
CA ASP A 42 -14.29 14.07 -13.28
C ASP A 42 -12.86 13.53 -13.11
N VAL A 43 -12.30 13.62 -11.89
CA VAL A 43 -10.97 13.08 -11.59
C VAL A 43 -11.00 11.56 -11.63
N ILE A 44 -12.04 10.93 -11.09
CA ILE A 44 -12.19 9.47 -11.14
C ILE A 44 -12.29 9.00 -12.59
N ASP A 45 -13.09 9.67 -13.42
CA ASP A 45 -13.29 9.28 -14.81
C ASP A 45 -12.01 9.44 -15.64
N TYR A 46 -11.24 10.51 -15.42
CA TYR A 46 -9.90 10.66 -16.01
C TYR A 46 -8.98 9.47 -15.72
N PHE A 47 -8.91 9.03 -14.45
CA PHE A 47 -8.06 7.90 -14.08
C PHE A 47 -8.62 6.55 -14.55
N LYS A 48 -9.94 6.42 -14.79
CA LYS A 48 -10.51 5.20 -15.40
C LYS A 48 -10.10 5.08 -16.86
N THR A 49 -10.19 6.14 -17.65
CA THR A 49 -9.72 6.13 -19.05
C THR A 49 -8.24 5.77 -19.12
N MET A 50 -7.42 6.36 -18.25
CA MET A 50 -5.99 6.01 -18.17
C MET A 50 -5.74 4.56 -17.73
N ALA A 51 -6.60 3.99 -16.89
CA ALA A 51 -6.52 2.59 -16.49
C ALA A 51 -6.80 1.64 -17.65
N GLU A 52 -7.73 1.99 -18.54
CA GLU A 52 -8.03 1.21 -19.75
C GLU A 52 -6.83 1.18 -20.71
N GLU A 53 -6.13 2.31 -20.86
CA GLU A 53 -4.95 2.41 -21.74
C GLU A 53 -3.72 1.70 -21.16
N THR A 54 -3.48 1.81 -19.85
CA THR A 54 -2.26 1.30 -19.19
C THR A 54 -2.41 -0.12 -18.65
N GLY A 55 -3.64 -0.63 -18.53
CA GLY A 55 -3.94 -1.91 -17.88
C GLY A 55 -3.73 -1.90 -16.36
N ILE A 56 -3.45 -0.74 -15.75
CA ILE A 56 -3.22 -0.58 -14.32
C ILE A 56 -4.52 -0.07 -13.67
N PRO A 57 -4.98 -0.65 -12.54
CA PRO A 57 -6.18 -0.16 -11.86
C PRO A 57 -6.10 1.33 -11.51
N TYR A 58 -7.18 2.07 -11.75
CA TYR A 58 -7.26 3.52 -11.50
C TYR A 58 -6.87 3.91 -10.07
N GLN A 59 -7.19 3.06 -9.07
CA GLN A 59 -6.81 3.27 -7.67
C GLN A 59 -5.28 3.26 -7.47
N SER A 60 -4.58 2.36 -8.18
CA SER A 60 -3.12 2.27 -8.16
C SER A 60 -2.51 3.48 -8.87
N LEU A 61 -3.07 3.92 -10.00
CA LEU A 61 -2.64 5.11 -10.71
C LEU A 61 -2.74 6.37 -9.83
N ILE A 62 -3.89 6.58 -9.18
CA ILE A 62 -4.06 7.69 -8.22
C ILE A 62 -2.94 7.67 -7.17
N ASN A 63 -2.68 6.51 -6.58
CA ASN A 63 -1.61 6.38 -5.60
C ASN A 63 -0.22 6.69 -6.19
N PHE A 64 0.09 6.22 -7.39
CA PHE A 64 1.38 6.50 -8.03
C PHE A 64 1.57 7.99 -8.32
N TYR A 65 0.53 8.68 -8.76
CA TYR A 65 0.58 10.14 -8.95
C TYR A 65 0.74 10.89 -7.63
N LEU A 66 0.13 10.41 -6.55
CA LEU A 66 0.35 10.98 -5.21
C LEU A 66 1.79 10.75 -4.72
N VAL A 67 2.37 9.58 -5.00
CA VAL A 67 3.77 9.29 -4.68
C VAL A 67 4.70 10.21 -5.47
N ASP A 68 4.46 10.41 -6.77
CA ASP A 68 5.21 11.37 -7.58
C ASP A 68 5.09 12.79 -7.01
N CYS A 69 3.89 13.19 -6.59
CA CYS A 69 3.64 14.50 -5.97
C CYS A 69 4.48 14.71 -4.69
N VAL A 70 4.58 13.68 -3.84
CA VAL A 70 5.42 13.71 -2.63
C VAL A 70 6.90 13.78 -2.99
N ASN A 71 7.35 12.96 -3.94
CA ASN A 71 8.76 12.91 -4.36
C ASN A 71 9.22 14.23 -4.99
N SER A 72 8.38 14.83 -5.82
CA SER A 72 8.62 16.13 -6.47
C SER A 72 8.38 17.32 -5.53
N LYS A 73 7.91 17.10 -4.30
CA LYS A 73 7.53 18.13 -3.33
C LYS A 73 6.61 19.19 -3.95
N LYS A 74 5.70 18.77 -4.84
CA LYS A 74 4.75 19.65 -5.51
C LYS A 74 3.91 20.36 -4.45
N LYS A 75 3.94 21.69 -4.48
CA LYS A 75 3.12 22.55 -3.63
C LYS A 75 1.92 23.02 -4.43
N LEU A 76 0.75 23.08 -3.78
CA LEU A 76 -0.46 23.61 -4.38
C LEU A 76 -0.23 25.08 -4.77
N GLN A 77 -0.36 25.37 -6.06
CA GLN A 77 -0.35 26.74 -6.57
C GLN A 77 -1.79 27.25 -6.51
N MET A 78 -2.06 28.19 -5.61
CA MET A 78 -3.39 28.78 -5.40
C MET A 78 -3.72 29.92 -6.39
N SER A 79 -3.30 29.80 -7.65
CA SER A 79 -3.53 30.86 -8.66
C SER A 79 -5.01 31.19 -8.86
N TRP A 80 -5.91 30.24 -8.56
CA TRP A 80 -7.36 30.35 -8.72
C TRP A 80 -8.08 30.98 -7.51
N VAL A 81 -7.45 31.03 -6.34
CA VAL A 81 -8.06 31.61 -5.11
C VAL A 81 -7.98 33.14 -5.14
N SER A 82 -7.02 33.70 -5.88
CA SER A 82 -6.89 35.15 -6.05
C SER A 82 -7.94 35.77 -6.97
N SER A 83 -8.79 34.95 -7.60
CA SER A 83 -9.79 35.38 -8.58
C SER A 83 -11.23 35.25 -8.07
N MET A 84 -11.42 34.83 -6.81
CA MET A 84 -12.74 34.79 -6.14
C MET A 84 -12.95 36.01 -5.27
#